data_AF-A0A3N5KVD5-F1
#
_entry.id   AF-A0A3N5KVD5-F1
#
_cell.length_a   1.000
_cell.length_b   1.000
_cell.length_c   1.000
_cell.angle_alpha   90.00
_cell.angle_beta   90.00
_cell.angle_gamma   90.00
#
_symmetry.space_group_name_H-M   'P 1'
#
loop_
_entity.id
_entity.type
_entity.pdbx_description
1 polymer ?
#
loop_
_entity_poly.entity_id
_entity_poly.type
_entity_poly.pdbx_seq_one_letter_code
_entity_poly.pdbx_strand_id
1 'polypeptide(L)'
;MEAAFRARFSPGARRDLLTRYAGKRFRVPDAMGRKPLVVEMSAPEVADCALRFQEPLDAIRDACAEIRRVKARRPFAIEVSVDEVPGMSEPHHFYYLCAELQRRGIASFSLAPGLGFSKLDVDVRDPHGAFATRVRVLAGIARHFGAVMGIHSGDGKSVRTRQILARATGGNFWYKISPDRQRNFFRSLGLCPAGSDGRDLFHDVYRTALARVIRLARGSGADQTAQVARQTLETVAKGRSLSREASREVLRLLGQTQTLSPGAWETLGRKIAKATARQVPGSPDDHIIHDYAFATVSERDARGRFRLRGRFFTLPEEALAVYHRLDAAYLANLVRSLRLAR
;
A
#
# COMPACT_ATOMS: atom_id res chain seq x y z
N MET A 1 -7.04 20.68 22.71
CA MET A 1 -5.94 21.19 21.88
C MET A 1 -5.15 22.29 22.58
N GLU A 2 -5.77 23.44 22.89
CA GLU A 2 -5.05 24.58 23.47
C GLU A 2 -4.34 24.26 24.79
N ALA A 3 -5.02 23.62 25.75
CA ALA A 3 -4.39 23.24 27.02
C ALA A 3 -3.13 22.37 26.83
N ALA A 4 -3.19 21.37 25.95
CA ALA A 4 -2.04 20.53 25.61
C ALA A 4 -0.90 21.34 24.97
N PHE A 5 -1.23 22.30 24.09
CA PHE A 5 -0.26 23.20 23.48
C PHE A 5 0.43 24.08 24.55
N ARG A 6 -0.35 24.62 25.50
CA ARG A 6 0.20 25.40 26.63
C ARG A 6 1.08 24.56 27.55
N ALA A 7 0.72 23.31 27.79
CA ALA A 7 1.46 22.39 28.65
C ALA A 7 2.77 21.95 27.99
N ARG A 8 2.77 21.70 26.68
CA ARG A 8 3.92 21.14 25.95
C ARG A 8 4.98 22.17 25.56
N PHE A 9 4.59 23.43 25.35
CA PHE A 9 5.47 24.47 24.81
C PHE A 9 5.50 25.72 25.70
N SER A 10 6.71 26.23 25.93
CA SER A 10 6.91 27.48 26.67
C SER A 10 6.18 28.67 26.02
N PRO A 11 5.83 29.73 26.76
CA PRO A 11 5.20 30.92 26.19
C PRO A 11 5.96 31.50 24.99
N GLY A 12 7.30 31.53 25.06
CA GLY A 12 8.16 31.98 23.97
C GLY A 12 8.08 31.08 22.73
N ALA A 13 8.16 29.76 22.92
CA ALA A 13 8.04 28.80 21.81
C ALA A 13 6.67 28.85 21.15
N ARG A 14 5.59 29.01 21.93
CA ARG A 14 4.24 29.18 21.38
C ARG A 14 4.11 30.46 20.56
N ARG A 15 4.67 31.57 21.05
CA ARG A 15 4.68 32.84 20.31
C ARG A 15 5.45 32.70 19.00
N ASP A 16 6.63 32.10 19.02
CA ASP A 16 7.42 31.83 17.81
C ASP A 16 6.60 31.01 16.79
N LEU A 17 6.03 29.88 17.20
CA LEU A 17 5.21 29.03 16.32
C LEU A 17 4.04 29.80 15.68
N LEU A 18 3.28 30.55 16.48
CA LEU A 18 2.17 31.34 15.98
C LEU A 18 2.66 32.46 15.04
N THR A 19 3.72 33.17 15.40
CA THR A 19 4.33 34.21 14.55
C THR A 19 4.86 33.64 13.24
N ARG A 20 5.34 32.39 13.21
CA ARG A 20 5.85 31.78 11.98
C ARG A 20 4.73 31.39 11.02
N TYR A 21 3.56 30.99 11.52
CA TYR A 21 2.57 30.31 10.70
C TYR A 21 1.14 30.87 10.72
N ALA A 22 0.65 31.33 11.87
CA ALA A 22 -0.77 31.62 12.05
C ALA A 22 -1.21 32.83 11.19
N GLY A 23 -2.28 32.64 10.41
CA GLY A 23 -2.85 33.69 9.55
C GLY A 23 -1.97 34.09 8.36
N LYS A 24 -0.84 33.41 8.14
CA LYS A 24 0.02 33.67 6.98
C LYS A 24 -0.45 32.92 5.75
N ARG A 25 -0.20 33.55 4.60
CA ARG A 25 -0.54 33.02 3.27
C ARG A 25 0.70 32.46 2.59
N PHE A 26 0.86 31.15 2.61
CA PHE A 26 1.99 30.48 1.98
C PHE A 26 1.64 30.11 0.54
N ARG A 27 2.33 30.74 -0.42
CA ARG A 27 2.13 30.48 -1.85
C ARG A 27 3.01 29.31 -2.29
N VAL A 28 2.38 28.25 -2.81
CA VAL A 28 3.05 27.08 -3.38
C VAL A 28 2.77 26.98 -4.88
N PRO A 29 3.72 26.49 -5.70
CA PRO A 29 3.55 26.42 -7.15
C PRO A 29 2.46 25.41 -7.54
N ASP A 30 1.77 25.68 -8.64
CA ASP A 30 0.97 24.68 -9.34
C ASP A 30 1.82 24.10 -10.49
N ALA A 31 2.02 22.79 -10.51
CA ALA A 31 2.83 22.13 -11.53
C ALA A 31 2.27 22.30 -12.95
N MET A 32 0.98 22.64 -13.08
CA MET A 32 0.32 22.92 -14.36
C MET A 32 0.48 24.38 -14.83
N GLY A 33 1.34 25.19 -14.18
CA GLY A 33 1.61 26.58 -14.58
C GLY A 33 0.47 27.56 -14.31
N ARG A 34 -0.49 27.17 -13.47
CA ARG A 34 -1.63 28.02 -13.07
C ARG A 34 -1.21 28.98 -11.95
N LYS A 35 -2.16 29.83 -11.50
CA LYS A 35 -1.96 30.70 -10.34
C LYS A 35 -1.44 29.89 -9.13
N PRO A 36 -0.50 30.44 -8.35
CA PRO A 36 -0.01 29.79 -7.13
C PRO A 36 -1.16 29.40 -6.20
N LEU A 37 -1.03 28.23 -5.61
CA LEU A 37 -1.96 27.72 -4.60
C LEU A 37 -1.59 28.36 -3.26
N VAL A 38 -2.58 28.57 -2.40
CA VAL A 38 -2.35 29.19 -1.08
C VAL A 38 -2.65 28.17 0.00
N VAL A 39 -1.70 28.00 0.92
CA VAL A 39 -1.87 27.28 2.18
C VAL A 39 -1.91 28.30 3.30
N GLU A 40 -2.93 28.22 4.13
CA GLU A 40 -3.11 29.05 5.32
C GLU A 40 -3.35 28.12 6.50
N MET A 41 -3.02 28.59 7.70
CA MET A 41 -3.32 27.88 8.92
C MET A 41 -3.68 28.88 10.02
N SER A 42 -4.78 28.58 10.70
CA SER A 42 -5.26 29.28 11.87
C SER A 42 -4.41 28.96 13.09
N ALA A 43 -4.49 29.77 14.14
CA ALA A 43 -3.77 29.51 15.39
C ALA A 43 -4.08 28.12 16.00
N PRO A 44 -5.34 27.62 16.00
CA PRO A 44 -5.64 26.25 16.41
C PRO A 44 -4.98 25.18 15.53
N GLU A 45 -4.93 25.37 14.20
CA GLU A 45 -4.26 24.43 13.29
C GLU A 45 -2.74 24.42 13.51
N VAL A 46 -2.12 25.57 13.78
CA VAL A 46 -0.69 25.64 14.16
C VAL A 46 -0.43 24.86 15.45
N ALA A 47 -1.31 25.00 16.45
CA ALA A 47 -1.19 24.26 17.70
C ALA A 47 -1.34 22.74 17.50
N ASP A 48 -2.32 22.30 16.67
CA ASP A 48 -2.47 20.88 16.31
C ASP A 48 -1.25 20.35 15.56
N CYS A 49 -0.76 21.06 14.55
CA CYS A 49 0.48 20.75 13.83
C CYS A 49 1.66 20.56 14.78
N ALA A 50 1.89 21.52 15.68
CA ALA A 50 3.02 21.48 16.61
C ALA A 50 2.94 20.27 17.55
N LEU A 51 1.76 19.98 18.10
CA LEU A 51 1.56 18.82 18.96
C LEU A 51 1.72 17.50 18.19
N ARG A 52 1.20 17.43 16.97
CA ARG A 52 1.23 16.23 16.12
C ARG A 52 2.63 15.88 15.63
N PHE A 53 3.44 16.89 15.27
CA PHE A 53 4.69 16.67 14.54
C PHE A 53 5.95 16.85 15.38
N GLN A 54 5.89 17.43 16.59
CA GLN A 54 7.10 17.69 17.38
C GLN A 54 7.95 16.42 17.58
N GLU A 55 7.35 15.36 18.12
CA GLU A 55 8.06 14.10 18.38
C GLU A 55 8.51 13.40 17.09
N PRO A 56 7.65 13.22 16.05
CA PRO A 56 8.10 12.70 14.77
C PRO A 56 9.26 13.49 14.15
N LEU A 57 9.24 14.83 14.21
CA LEU A 57 10.32 15.68 13.68
C LEU A 57 11.63 15.55 14.46
N ASP A 58 11.55 15.32 15.78
CA ASP A 58 12.71 15.03 16.61
C ASP A 58 13.30 13.66 16.23
N ALA A 59 12.46 12.62 16.12
CA ALA A 59 12.88 11.28 15.69
C ALA A 59 13.48 11.26 14.27
N ILE A 60 12.89 11.99 13.32
CA ILE A 60 13.42 12.10 11.95
C ILE A 60 14.79 12.78 11.94
N ARG A 61 14.98 13.83 12.75
CA ARG A 61 16.29 14.51 12.87
C ARG A 61 17.35 13.55 13.38
N ASP A 62 17.03 12.79 14.43
CA ASP A 62 17.96 11.88 15.07
C ASP A 62 18.31 10.71 14.14
N ALA A 63 17.33 10.14 13.44
CA ALA A 63 17.56 9.15 12.38
C ALA A 63 18.44 9.70 11.24
N CYS A 64 18.20 10.94 10.80
CA CYS A 64 19.03 11.58 9.77
C CYS A 64 20.47 11.81 10.25
N ALA A 65 20.68 12.15 11.53
CA ALA A 65 22.01 12.27 12.11
C ALA A 65 22.75 10.93 12.09
N GLU A 66 22.08 9.85 12.48
CA GLU A 66 22.66 8.49 12.43
C GLU A 66 22.97 8.04 11.00
N ILE A 67 22.07 8.29 10.05
CA ILE A 67 22.32 7.99 8.64
C ILE A 67 23.55 8.74 8.13
N ARG A 68 23.69 10.04 8.44
CA ARG A 68 24.87 10.83 8.06
C ARG A 68 26.15 10.26 8.68
N ARG A 69 26.11 9.87 9.96
CA ARG A 69 27.24 9.26 10.66
C ARG A 69 27.68 7.95 10.00
N VAL A 70 26.73 7.04 9.73
CA VAL A 70 27.01 5.71 9.15
C VAL A 70 27.41 5.78 7.68
N LYS A 71 26.74 6.63 6.89
CA LYS A 71 27.03 6.79 5.46
C LYS A 71 28.31 7.60 5.23
N ALA A 72 28.73 8.42 6.19
CA ALA A 72 29.86 9.33 6.09
C ALA A 72 29.77 10.18 4.81
N ARG A 73 30.70 10.00 3.86
CA ARG A 73 30.71 10.71 2.58
C ARG A 73 29.89 10.05 1.47
N ARG A 74 29.29 8.87 1.72
CA ARG A 74 28.52 8.16 0.70
C ARG A 74 27.18 8.86 0.47
N PRO A 75 26.79 9.09 -0.79
CA PRO A 75 25.52 9.74 -1.10
C PRO A 75 24.34 8.89 -0.60
N PHE A 76 23.27 9.59 -0.21
CA PHE A 76 21.99 9.02 0.16
C PHE A 76 20.88 10.04 -0.08
N ALA A 77 19.65 9.54 -0.20
CA ALA A 77 18.45 10.35 -0.31
C ALA A 77 17.58 10.09 0.92
N ILE A 78 16.92 11.13 1.42
CA ILE A 78 15.93 11.03 2.50
C ILE A 78 14.55 11.12 1.88
N GLU A 79 13.69 10.15 2.22
CA GLU A 79 12.25 10.30 2.05
C GLU A 79 11.62 10.37 3.44
N VAL A 80 10.70 11.32 3.64
CA VAL A 80 9.85 11.37 4.82
C VAL A 80 8.42 11.05 4.38
N SER A 81 7.80 10.05 5.01
CA SER A 81 6.42 9.66 4.73
C SER A 81 5.52 9.80 5.95
N VAL A 82 4.28 10.21 5.68
CA VAL A 82 3.17 10.27 6.64
C VAL A 82 1.92 9.62 6.01
N ASP A 83 2.14 8.71 5.07
CA ASP A 83 1.11 8.12 4.23
C ASP A 83 0.23 7.11 4.98
N GLU A 84 0.78 6.46 6.01
CA GLU A 84 0.06 5.52 6.88
C GLU A 84 -0.63 6.19 8.07
N VAL A 85 -0.53 7.53 8.20
CA VAL A 85 -1.33 8.27 9.20
C VAL A 85 -2.80 8.17 8.79
N PRO A 86 -3.72 7.80 9.70
CA PRO A 86 -5.13 7.64 9.36
C PRO A 86 -5.73 8.86 8.65
N GLY A 87 -6.39 8.62 7.52
CA GLY A 87 -7.03 9.65 6.71
C GLY A 87 -6.16 10.16 5.56
N MET A 88 -6.51 11.35 5.04
CA MET A 88 -5.72 12.05 4.05
C MET A 88 -4.97 13.20 4.72
N SER A 89 -3.75 13.49 4.28
CA SER A 89 -3.01 14.64 4.79
C SER A 89 -3.72 15.93 4.38
N GLU A 90 -4.02 16.77 5.38
CA GLU A 90 -4.49 18.12 5.11
C GLU A 90 -3.34 19.03 4.65
N PRO A 91 -3.60 20.00 3.76
CA PRO A 91 -2.56 20.88 3.25
C PRO A 91 -1.75 21.61 4.32
N HIS A 92 -2.39 22.08 5.40
CA HIS A 92 -1.69 22.79 6.48
C HIS A 92 -0.75 21.86 7.27
N HIS A 93 -1.18 20.62 7.56
CA HIS A 93 -0.34 19.61 8.22
C HIS A 93 0.90 19.31 7.38
N PHE A 94 0.69 19.05 6.09
CA PHE A 94 1.78 18.70 5.19
C PHE A 94 2.74 19.88 5.00
N TYR A 95 2.24 21.10 4.81
CA TYR A 95 3.10 22.30 4.72
C TYR A 95 3.91 22.51 6.00
N TYR A 96 3.29 22.40 7.17
CA TYR A 96 3.98 22.56 8.46
C TYR A 96 5.12 21.55 8.62
N LEU A 97 4.85 20.27 8.35
CA LEU A 97 5.86 19.21 8.38
C LEU A 97 7.05 19.55 7.48
N CYS A 98 6.78 19.90 6.22
CA CYS A 98 7.83 20.22 5.24
C CYS A 98 8.64 21.46 5.66
N ALA A 99 7.98 22.49 6.17
CA ALA A 99 8.63 23.71 6.65
C ALA A 99 9.56 23.43 7.84
N GLU A 100 9.12 22.62 8.79
CA GLU A 100 9.94 22.27 9.95
C GLU A 100 11.10 21.32 9.60
N LEU A 101 10.93 20.41 8.63
CA LEU A 101 12.04 19.62 8.08
C LEU A 101 13.11 20.53 7.47
N GLN A 102 12.72 21.47 6.61
CA GLN A 102 13.67 22.43 6.03
C GLN A 102 14.37 23.25 7.11
N ARG A 103 13.62 23.75 8.11
CA ARG A 103 14.20 24.55 9.21
C ARG A 103 15.18 23.76 10.08
N ARG A 104 15.03 22.43 10.14
CA ARG A 104 15.95 21.50 10.81
C ARG A 104 17.12 21.06 9.93
N GLY A 105 17.28 21.62 8.72
CA GLY A 105 18.34 21.25 7.78
C GLY A 105 18.18 19.83 7.20
N ILE A 106 16.94 19.36 7.08
CA ILE A 106 16.62 18.04 6.53
C ILE A 106 16.11 18.25 5.10
N ALA A 107 17.01 18.09 4.13
CA ALA A 107 16.70 18.14 2.71
C ALA A 107 16.17 16.78 2.24
N SER A 108 14.84 16.65 2.15
CA SER A 108 14.18 15.46 1.64
C SER A 108 14.20 15.43 0.12
N PHE A 109 14.64 14.31 -0.46
CA PHE A 109 14.44 14.03 -1.89
C PHE A 109 12.95 13.84 -2.20
N SER A 110 12.23 13.12 -1.33
CA SER A 110 10.81 12.86 -1.49
C SER A 110 10.02 13.08 -0.19
N LEU A 111 8.80 13.57 -0.34
CA LEU A 111 7.85 13.79 0.75
C LEU A 111 6.54 13.09 0.39
N ALA A 112 6.15 12.09 1.19
CA ALA A 112 5.01 11.23 0.88
C ALA A 112 3.82 11.50 1.82
N PRO A 113 2.81 12.28 1.37
CA PRO A 113 1.60 12.54 2.13
C PRO A 113 0.63 11.35 2.12
N GLY A 114 -0.29 11.32 3.07
CA GLY A 114 -1.46 10.45 3.05
C GLY A 114 -2.44 10.85 1.95
N LEU A 115 -2.55 10.00 0.93
CA LEU A 115 -3.51 10.19 -0.18
C LEU A 115 -4.85 9.49 0.06
N GLY A 116 -5.01 8.83 1.22
CA GLY A 116 -6.15 7.97 1.52
C GLY A 116 -6.16 6.67 0.71
N PHE A 117 -5.00 6.31 0.14
CA PHE A 117 -4.81 5.01 -0.49
C PHE A 117 -4.66 3.95 0.60
N SER A 118 -5.33 2.82 0.41
CA SER A 118 -5.07 1.62 1.18
C SER A 118 -4.26 0.63 0.34
N LYS A 119 -3.69 -0.38 1.01
CA LYS A 119 -3.05 -1.55 0.38
C LYS A 119 -4.05 -2.48 -0.34
N LEU A 120 -5.34 -2.16 -0.28
CA LEU A 120 -6.38 -2.84 -1.04
C LEU A 120 -6.42 -2.27 -2.47
N ASP A 121 -6.83 -3.12 -3.41
CA ASP A 121 -7.02 -2.78 -4.82
C ASP A 121 -8.35 -2.04 -5.04
N VAL A 122 -8.54 -0.98 -4.25
CA VAL A 122 -9.70 -0.10 -4.32
C VAL A 122 -9.21 1.26 -4.82
N ASP A 123 -9.90 1.78 -5.83
CA ASP A 123 -9.65 3.10 -6.38
C ASP A 123 -10.32 4.19 -5.52
N VAL A 124 -9.93 5.44 -5.75
CA VAL A 124 -10.57 6.58 -5.07
C VAL A 124 -12.00 6.77 -5.55
N ARG A 125 -12.92 7.11 -4.63
CA ARG A 125 -14.35 7.27 -4.94
C ARG A 125 -14.65 8.46 -5.85
N ASP A 126 -14.00 9.60 -5.62
CA ASP A 126 -14.14 10.82 -6.42
C ASP A 126 -12.76 11.30 -6.88
N PRO A 127 -12.19 10.68 -7.93
CA PRO A 127 -10.87 11.04 -8.42
C PRO A 127 -10.80 12.49 -8.92
N HIS A 128 -11.85 13.00 -9.58
CA HIS A 128 -11.83 14.30 -10.25
C HIS A 128 -12.19 15.49 -9.35
N GLY A 129 -12.93 15.28 -8.26
CA GLY A 129 -13.30 16.34 -7.34
C GLY A 129 -12.28 16.54 -6.22
N ALA A 130 -12.63 16.11 -5.02
CA ALA A 130 -11.86 16.42 -3.81
C ALA A 130 -10.42 15.86 -3.87
N PHE A 131 -10.26 14.65 -4.43
CA PHE A 131 -8.95 14.00 -4.55
C PHE A 131 -8.01 14.81 -5.45
N ALA A 132 -8.41 15.13 -6.69
CA ALA A 132 -7.59 15.91 -7.61
C ALA A 132 -7.20 17.28 -7.03
N THR A 133 -8.13 17.94 -6.35
CA THR A 133 -7.88 19.24 -5.71
C THR A 133 -6.81 19.13 -4.62
N ARG A 134 -6.94 18.14 -3.73
CA ARG A 134 -6.00 17.91 -2.63
C ARG A 134 -4.62 17.52 -3.14
N VAL A 135 -4.53 16.55 -4.06
CA VAL A 135 -3.26 16.08 -4.64
C VAL A 135 -2.51 17.24 -5.31
N ARG A 136 -3.22 18.14 -6.01
CA ARG A 136 -2.59 19.31 -6.63
C ARG A 136 -1.93 20.23 -5.60
N VAL A 137 -2.57 20.47 -4.46
CA VAL A 137 -1.99 21.28 -3.37
C VAL A 137 -0.80 20.56 -2.74
N LEU A 138 -0.94 19.26 -2.42
CA LEU A 138 0.15 18.47 -1.82
C LEU A 138 1.38 18.38 -2.73
N ALA A 139 1.18 18.18 -4.04
CA ALA A 139 2.27 18.19 -5.01
C ALA A 139 2.95 19.57 -5.09
N GLY A 140 2.17 20.65 -5.04
CA GLY A 140 2.69 22.02 -4.97
C GLY A 140 3.52 22.26 -3.72
N ILE A 141 3.09 21.77 -2.55
CA ILE A 141 3.84 21.84 -1.29
C ILE A 141 5.17 21.09 -1.43
N ALA A 142 5.17 19.83 -1.87
CA ALA A 142 6.40 19.06 -2.04
C ALA A 142 7.40 19.79 -2.95
N ARG A 143 6.91 20.31 -4.09
CA ARG A 143 7.71 21.09 -5.04
C ARG A 143 8.25 22.39 -4.44
N HIS A 144 7.46 23.09 -3.62
CA HIS A 144 7.90 24.32 -2.95
C HIS A 144 9.15 24.08 -2.09
N PHE A 145 9.21 22.93 -1.42
CA PHE A 145 10.32 22.52 -0.57
C PHE A 145 11.43 21.75 -1.33
N GLY A 146 11.41 21.78 -2.67
CA GLY A 146 12.46 21.15 -3.50
C GLY A 146 12.41 19.62 -3.56
N ALA A 147 11.34 18.99 -3.12
CA ALA A 147 11.16 17.54 -3.11
C ALA A 147 10.18 17.07 -4.19
N VAL A 148 10.27 15.79 -4.55
CA VAL A 148 9.21 15.12 -5.33
C VAL A 148 8.13 14.58 -4.40
N MET A 149 6.87 14.62 -4.83
CA MET A 149 5.81 13.99 -4.05
C MET A 149 5.94 12.47 -4.14
N GLY A 150 6.06 11.81 -2.98
CA GLY A 150 6.04 10.37 -2.88
C GLY A 150 4.60 9.85 -2.93
N ILE A 151 4.38 8.79 -3.71
CA ILE A 151 3.08 8.16 -3.90
C ILE A 151 3.23 6.70 -3.48
N HIS A 152 2.77 6.41 -2.26
CA HIS A 152 2.75 5.06 -1.69
C HIS A 152 1.41 4.38 -1.97
N SER A 153 1.37 3.05 -1.83
CA SER A 153 0.17 2.24 -2.10
C SER A 153 -0.45 2.53 -3.47
N GLY A 154 0.38 2.71 -4.50
CA GLY A 154 -0.04 3.01 -5.87
C GLY A 154 -0.63 1.80 -6.62
N ASP A 155 -0.39 0.58 -6.12
CA ASP A 155 -0.94 -0.65 -6.67
C ASP A 155 -2.48 -0.61 -6.75
N GLY A 156 -3.03 -1.25 -7.78
CA GLY A 156 -4.49 -1.34 -7.99
C GLY A 156 -5.21 -0.03 -8.37
N LYS A 157 -4.53 1.13 -8.41
CA LYS A 157 -5.18 2.41 -8.78
C LYS A 157 -5.48 2.49 -10.28
N SER A 158 -6.63 3.06 -10.63
CA SER A 158 -7.06 3.12 -12.03
C SER A 158 -6.15 3.99 -12.89
N VAL A 159 -6.22 3.79 -14.21
CA VAL A 159 -5.56 4.66 -15.20
C VAL A 159 -5.95 6.12 -14.98
N ARG A 160 -7.20 6.40 -14.63
CA ARG A 160 -7.71 7.75 -14.36
C ARG A 160 -6.99 8.37 -13.17
N THR A 161 -6.91 7.66 -12.05
CA THR A 161 -6.22 8.12 -10.83
C THR A 161 -4.74 8.36 -11.08
N ARG A 162 -4.07 7.44 -11.79
CA ARG A 162 -2.66 7.59 -12.18
C ARG A 162 -2.42 8.83 -13.05
N GLN A 163 -3.28 9.10 -14.02
CA GLN A 163 -3.17 10.30 -14.86
C GLN A 163 -3.40 11.61 -14.08
N ILE A 164 -4.26 11.59 -13.06
CA ILE A 164 -4.48 12.75 -12.18
C ILE A 164 -3.22 13.04 -11.37
N LEU A 165 -2.63 12.00 -10.76
CA LEU A 165 -1.37 12.11 -10.03
C LEU A 165 -0.24 12.65 -10.93
N ALA A 166 -0.09 12.10 -12.14
CA ALA A 166 0.91 12.54 -13.10
C ALA A 166 0.76 14.02 -13.48
N ARG A 167 -0.47 14.48 -13.72
CA ARG A 167 -0.74 15.90 -14.02
C ARG A 167 -0.45 16.80 -12.83
N ALA A 168 -0.96 16.44 -11.65
CA ALA A 168 -0.80 17.25 -10.43
C ALA A 168 0.66 17.46 -10.03
N THR A 169 1.52 16.51 -10.37
CA THR A 169 2.97 16.53 -10.09
C THR A 169 3.81 17.05 -11.26
N GLY A 170 3.18 17.40 -12.39
CA GLY A 170 3.89 17.80 -13.61
C GLY A 170 4.83 16.72 -14.15
N GLY A 171 4.51 15.45 -13.92
CA GLY A 171 5.36 14.31 -14.29
C GLY A 171 6.57 14.07 -13.39
N ASN A 172 6.74 14.82 -12.30
CA ASN A 172 7.87 14.68 -11.39
C ASN A 172 7.43 14.17 -10.00
N PHE A 173 7.53 12.86 -9.79
CA PHE A 173 7.03 12.17 -8.60
C PHE A 173 7.83 10.90 -8.30
N TRP A 174 7.62 10.33 -7.12
CA TRP A 174 8.19 9.04 -6.73
C TRP A 174 7.08 8.03 -6.46
N TYR A 175 6.77 7.18 -7.45
CA TYR A 175 5.64 6.24 -7.42
C TYR A 175 6.08 4.85 -7.00
N LYS A 176 5.55 4.34 -5.89
CA LYS A 176 5.93 3.02 -5.35
C LYS A 176 4.89 1.96 -5.72
N ILE A 177 5.40 0.85 -6.23
CA ILE A 177 4.66 -0.38 -6.55
C ILE A 177 5.31 -1.55 -5.82
N SER A 178 4.52 -2.51 -5.36
CA SER A 178 5.05 -3.76 -4.80
C SER A 178 4.05 -4.92 -4.90
N PRO A 179 2.85 -4.85 -4.28
CA PRO A 179 1.83 -5.90 -4.39
C PRO A 179 1.50 -6.37 -5.82
N ASP A 180 1.31 -5.47 -6.80
CA ASP A 180 0.90 -5.84 -8.15
C ASP A 180 1.93 -6.74 -8.85
N ARG A 181 3.23 -6.46 -8.64
CA ARG A 181 4.30 -7.28 -9.24
C ARG A 181 4.36 -8.68 -8.62
N GLN A 182 4.12 -8.77 -7.32
CA GLN A 182 4.05 -10.05 -6.61
C GLN A 182 2.81 -10.85 -7.04
N ARG A 183 1.66 -10.18 -7.19
CA ARG A 183 0.44 -10.80 -7.72
C ARG A 183 0.62 -11.29 -9.15
N ASN A 184 1.28 -10.51 -10.00
CA ASN A 184 1.65 -10.93 -11.36
C ASN A 184 2.57 -12.15 -11.37
N PHE A 185 3.50 -12.25 -10.41
CA PHE A 185 4.31 -13.45 -10.25
C PHE A 185 3.45 -14.68 -9.94
N PHE A 186 2.58 -14.64 -8.94
CA PHE A 186 1.70 -15.79 -8.65
C PHE A 186 0.72 -16.12 -9.78
N ARG A 187 0.20 -15.09 -10.47
CA ARG A 187 -0.60 -15.24 -11.68
C ARG A 187 0.17 -15.95 -12.79
N SER A 188 1.45 -15.63 -12.98
CA SER A 188 2.29 -16.25 -14.02
C SER A 188 2.46 -17.75 -13.79
N LEU A 189 2.67 -18.19 -12.54
CA LEU A 189 2.72 -19.60 -12.17
C LEU A 189 1.40 -20.29 -12.54
N GLY A 190 0.29 -19.64 -12.22
CA GLY A 190 -1.05 -20.08 -12.59
C GLY A 190 -1.41 -19.92 -14.07
N LEU A 191 -0.53 -19.40 -14.92
CA LEU A 191 -0.70 -19.39 -16.38
C LEU A 191 0.24 -20.38 -17.10
N CYS A 192 1.17 -21.00 -16.37
CA CYS A 192 2.06 -22.01 -16.93
C CYS A 192 1.28 -23.27 -17.40
N PRO A 193 1.79 -24.03 -18.38
CA PRO A 193 1.13 -25.25 -18.86
C PRO A 193 0.84 -26.28 -17.77
N ALA A 194 -0.21 -27.08 -17.93
CA ALA A 194 -0.50 -28.18 -17.02
C ALA A 194 0.68 -29.17 -16.95
N GLY A 195 1.09 -29.58 -15.75
CA GLY A 195 2.22 -30.49 -15.53
C GLY A 195 3.61 -29.85 -15.62
N SER A 196 3.70 -28.52 -15.73
CA SER A 196 4.98 -27.80 -15.63
C SER A 196 5.33 -27.44 -14.18
N ASP A 197 6.61 -27.24 -13.87
CA ASP A 197 7.09 -26.83 -12.55
C ASP A 197 6.41 -25.55 -12.02
N GLY A 198 6.18 -24.57 -12.91
CA GLY A 198 5.48 -23.33 -12.57
C GLY A 198 4.03 -23.57 -12.18
N ARG A 199 3.33 -24.45 -12.90
CA ARG A 199 1.95 -24.83 -12.58
C ARG A 199 1.88 -25.60 -11.26
N ASP A 200 2.80 -26.53 -11.04
CA ASP A 200 2.84 -27.33 -9.81
C ASP A 200 3.15 -26.45 -8.60
N LEU A 201 4.07 -25.50 -8.74
CA LEU A 201 4.33 -24.51 -7.71
C LEU A 201 3.11 -23.63 -7.42
N PHE A 202 2.35 -23.22 -8.45
CA PHE A 202 1.09 -22.51 -8.23
C PHE A 202 0.11 -23.31 -7.38
N HIS A 203 -0.07 -24.61 -7.66
CA HIS A 203 -0.96 -25.46 -6.87
C HIS A 203 -0.53 -25.55 -5.41
N ASP A 204 0.77 -25.65 -5.14
CA ASP A 204 1.29 -25.68 -3.78
C ASP A 204 1.14 -24.35 -3.05
N VAL A 205 1.38 -23.22 -3.73
CA VAL A 205 1.10 -21.88 -3.20
C VAL A 205 -0.39 -21.75 -2.85
N TYR A 206 -1.28 -22.12 -3.77
CA TYR A 206 -2.72 -22.02 -3.58
C TYR A 206 -3.17 -22.84 -2.38
N ARG A 207 -2.78 -24.11 -2.32
CA ARG A 207 -3.07 -25.03 -1.22
C ARG A 207 -2.59 -24.48 0.12
N THR A 208 -1.37 -23.94 0.15
CA THR A 208 -0.76 -23.39 1.35
C THR A 208 -1.47 -22.12 1.82
N ALA A 209 -1.75 -21.19 0.91
CA ALA A 209 -2.50 -19.98 1.18
C ALA A 209 -3.91 -20.30 1.71
N LEU A 210 -4.62 -21.21 1.05
CA LEU A 210 -5.95 -21.66 1.48
C LEU A 210 -5.93 -22.29 2.88
N ALA A 211 -4.99 -23.19 3.16
CA ALA A 211 -4.84 -23.80 4.47
C ALA A 211 -4.56 -22.75 5.56
N ARG A 212 -3.81 -21.69 5.22
CA ARG A 212 -3.59 -20.55 6.11
C ARG A 212 -4.87 -19.77 6.37
N VAL A 213 -5.64 -19.43 5.33
CA VAL A 213 -6.94 -18.72 5.48
C VAL A 213 -7.88 -19.52 6.39
N ILE A 214 -8.01 -20.82 6.15
CA ILE A 214 -8.83 -21.71 6.99
C ILE A 214 -8.37 -21.68 8.45
N ARG A 215 -7.06 -21.70 8.71
CA ARG A 215 -6.51 -21.63 10.06
C ARG A 215 -6.79 -20.29 10.73
N LEU A 216 -6.62 -19.18 10.01
CA LEU A 216 -6.91 -17.83 10.52
C LEU A 216 -8.40 -17.67 10.84
N ALA A 217 -9.29 -18.19 10.01
CA ALA A 217 -10.74 -18.16 10.22
C ALA A 217 -11.19 -18.91 11.51
N ARG A 218 -10.32 -19.73 12.10
CA ARG A 218 -10.55 -20.42 13.39
C ARG A 218 -10.11 -19.64 14.62
N GLY A 219 -9.43 -18.50 14.45
CA GLY A 219 -9.14 -17.59 15.56
C GLY A 219 -10.43 -17.15 16.28
N SER A 220 -10.32 -16.54 17.46
CA SER A 220 -11.50 -16.11 18.22
C SER A 220 -12.38 -15.13 17.42
N GLY A 221 -13.67 -15.05 17.74
CA GLY A 221 -14.63 -14.16 17.05
C GLY A 221 -14.29 -12.67 17.16
N ALA A 222 -13.56 -12.27 18.19
CA ALA A 222 -13.13 -10.90 18.44
C ALA A 222 -11.84 -10.50 17.69
N ASP A 223 -11.12 -11.45 17.08
CA ASP A 223 -9.94 -11.15 16.29
C ASP A 223 -10.33 -10.68 14.88
N GLN A 224 -9.98 -9.43 14.57
CA GLN A 224 -10.20 -8.83 13.25
C GLN A 224 -9.61 -9.71 12.13
N THR A 225 -8.48 -10.37 12.37
CA THR A 225 -7.84 -11.28 11.41
C THR A 225 -8.73 -12.49 11.10
N ALA A 226 -9.32 -13.08 12.13
CA ALA A 226 -10.22 -14.22 11.98
C ALA A 226 -11.53 -13.81 11.27
N GLN A 227 -12.06 -12.62 11.57
CA GLN A 227 -13.22 -12.07 10.88
C GLN A 227 -12.95 -11.85 9.38
N VAL A 228 -11.84 -11.22 9.03
CA VAL A 228 -11.44 -11.01 7.62
C VAL A 228 -11.26 -12.34 6.91
N ALA A 229 -10.58 -13.31 7.52
CA ALA A 229 -10.40 -14.63 6.92
C ALA A 229 -11.72 -15.38 6.68
N ARG A 230 -12.69 -15.29 7.61
CA ARG A 230 -14.05 -15.83 7.40
C ARG A 230 -14.76 -15.14 6.25
N GLN A 231 -14.70 -13.80 6.20
CA GLN A 231 -15.29 -13.03 5.12
C GLN A 231 -14.68 -13.41 3.76
N THR A 232 -13.35 -13.61 3.68
CA THR A 232 -12.69 -14.11 2.48
C THR A 232 -13.24 -15.47 2.07
N LEU A 233 -13.34 -16.44 2.99
CA LEU A 233 -13.91 -17.75 2.69
C LEU A 233 -15.36 -17.67 2.22
N GLU A 234 -16.16 -16.79 2.82
CA GLU A 234 -17.53 -16.55 2.37
C GLU A 234 -17.60 -15.95 0.97
N THR A 235 -16.77 -14.94 0.67
CA THR A 235 -16.69 -14.33 -0.66
C THR A 235 -16.27 -15.35 -1.70
N VAL A 236 -15.25 -16.15 -1.39
CA VAL A 236 -14.74 -17.24 -2.23
C VAL A 236 -15.83 -18.31 -2.46
N ALA A 237 -16.63 -18.64 -1.45
CA ALA A 237 -17.72 -19.62 -1.58
C ALA A 237 -19.00 -19.08 -2.25
N LYS A 238 -19.27 -17.77 -2.17
CA LYS A 238 -20.38 -17.10 -2.87
C LYS A 238 -19.99 -16.75 -4.31
N GLY A 239 -18.70 -16.64 -4.59
CA GLY A 239 -18.15 -16.21 -5.87
C GLY A 239 -18.16 -17.29 -6.96
N ARG A 240 -17.90 -16.85 -8.19
CA ARG A 240 -17.66 -17.71 -9.37
C ARG A 240 -16.24 -18.32 -9.38
N SER A 241 -15.47 -18.12 -8.30
CA SER A 241 -14.00 -18.09 -8.23
C SER A 241 -13.35 -19.35 -7.66
N LEU A 242 -13.99 -20.50 -7.76
CA LEU A 242 -13.41 -21.77 -7.32
C LEU A 242 -13.45 -22.76 -8.48
N SER A 243 -12.28 -23.18 -8.96
CA SER A 243 -12.21 -24.30 -9.89
C SER A 243 -12.68 -25.59 -9.18
N ARG A 244 -13.20 -26.57 -9.93
CA ARG A 244 -13.61 -27.86 -9.35
C ARG A 244 -12.49 -28.57 -8.57
N GLU A 245 -11.24 -28.37 -8.96
CA GLU A 245 -10.06 -28.90 -8.28
C GLU A 245 -9.78 -28.17 -6.98
N ALA A 246 -9.82 -26.84 -7.00
CA ALA A 246 -9.72 -26.03 -5.79
C ALA A 246 -10.88 -26.36 -4.83
N SER A 247 -12.11 -26.60 -5.32
CA SER A 247 -13.25 -27.01 -4.50
C SER A 247 -13.02 -28.35 -3.80
N ARG A 248 -12.50 -29.35 -4.53
CA ARG A 248 -12.14 -30.64 -3.95
C ARG A 248 -11.03 -30.51 -2.91
N GLU A 249 -10.03 -29.69 -3.19
CA GLU A 249 -8.91 -29.45 -2.27
C GLU A 249 -9.36 -28.70 -1.01
N VAL A 250 -10.24 -27.70 -1.15
CA VAL A 250 -10.91 -27.04 -0.02
C VAL A 250 -11.65 -28.08 0.80
N LEU A 251 -12.52 -28.89 0.21
CA LEU A 251 -13.27 -29.91 0.94
C LEU A 251 -12.33 -30.92 1.64
N ARG A 252 -11.23 -31.32 1.01
CA ARG A 252 -10.24 -32.22 1.59
C ARG A 252 -9.53 -31.59 2.79
N LEU A 253 -9.02 -30.36 2.65
CA LEU A 253 -8.36 -29.63 3.73
C LEU A 253 -9.32 -29.32 4.88
N LEU A 254 -10.60 -29.07 4.57
CA LEU A 254 -11.67 -28.86 5.54
C LEU A 254 -12.05 -30.16 6.27
N GLY A 255 -12.11 -31.30 5.58
CA GLY A 255 -12.40 -32.61 6.18
C GLY A 255 -11.31 -33.11 7.14
N GLN A 256 -10.07 -32.65 6.97
CA GLN A 256 -8.93 -32.99 7.83
C GLN A 256 -8.91 -32.21 9.16
N THR A 257 -9.94 -31.43 9.47
CA THR A 257 -9.90 -30.45 10.55
C THR A 257 -11.15 -30.41 11.42
N GLN A 258 -11.04 -30.89 12.66
CA GLN A 258 -12.16 -31.29 13.54
C GLN A 258 -12.84 -30.17 14.38
N THR A 259 -12.64 -28.87 14.12
CA THR A 259 -12.89 -27.85 15.17
C THR A 259 -13.77 -26.64 14.79
N LEU A 260 -14.88 -26.82 14.09
CA LEU A 260 -15.85 -25.73 13.81
C LEU A 260 -17.27 -26.33 13.74
N SER A 261 -18.31 -25.52 13.96
CA SER A 261 -19.68 -26.04 14.16
C SER A 261 -20.33 -26.58 12.87
N PRO A 262 -21.02 -27.74 12.90
CA PRO A 262 -21.52 -28.46 11.71
C PRO A 262 -22.42 -27.65 10.75
N GLY A 263 -23.22 -26.71 11.26
CA GLY A 263 -24.25 -26.01 10.45
C GLY A 263 -23.72 -24.90 9.52
N ALA A 264 -22.70 -24.15 9.97
CA ALA A 264 -22.02 -23.19 9.10
C ALA A 264 -21.20 -23.91 8.02
N TRP A 265 -20.72 -25.11 8.32
CA TRP A 265 -19.90 -25.95 7.45
C TRP A 265 -20.64 -26.59 6.29
N GLU A 266 -21.79 -27.19 6.54
CA GLU A 266 -22.59 -27.82 5.49
C GLU A 266 -23.06 -26.80 4.45
N THR A 267 -23.30 -25.57 4.89
CA THR A 267 -23.73 -24.47 4.03
C THR A 267 -22.58 -23.96 3.15
N LEU A 268 -21.36 -23.89 3.68
CA LEU A 268 -20.16 -23.52 2.92
C LEU A 268 -19.78 -24.63 1.91
N GLY A 269 -19.77 -25.89 2.35
CA GLY A 269 -19.46 -27.04 1.49
C GLY A 269 -20.45 -27.23 0.33
N ARG A 270 -21.76 -27.07 0.59
CA ARG A 270 -22.80 -27.12 -0.45
C ARG A 270 -22.71 -25.97 -1.47
N LYS A 271 -22.21 -24.80 -1.06
CA LYS A 271 -22.01 -23.63 -1.94
C LYS A 271 -20.76 -23.78 -2.82
N ILE A 272 -19.66 -24.30 -2.26
CA ILE A 272 -18.41 -24.61 -2.97
C ILE A 272 -18.61 -25.65 -4.10
N ALA A 273 -19.53 -26.59 -3.92
CA ALA A 273 -19.88 -27.62 -4.92
C ALA A 273 -20.60 -27.06 -6.17
N LYS A 274 -21.09 -25.82 -6.14
CA LYS A 274 -21.79 -25.15 -7.26
C LYS A 274 -20.88 -24.24 -8.11
N ALA A 275 -19.56 -24.25 -7.86
CA ALA A 275 -18.61 -23.32 -8.48
C ALA A 275 -18.36 -23.58 -9.99
N THR A 276 -18.10 -22.51 -10.73
CA THR A 276 -18.00 -22.48 -12.22
C THR A 276 -16.61 -22.78 -12.78
N ALA A 277 -16.54 -23.02 -14.10
CA ALA A 277 -15.55 -23.90 -14.72
C ALA A 277 -14.15 -23.34 -15.05
N ARG A 278 -13.83 -22.05 -14.91
CA ARG A 278 -12.45 -21.54 -15.13
C ARG A 278 -12.29 -20.11 -14.60
N GLN A 279 -11.29 -19.91 -13.75
CA GLN A 279 -10.84 -18.59 -13.30
C GLN A 279 -9.43 -18.33 -13.85
N VAL A 280 -9.15 -17.07 -14.20
CA VAL A 280 -7.78 -16.63 -14.50
C VAL A 280 -7.01 -16.58 -13.18
N PRO A 281 -5.95 -17.40 -13.00
CA PRO A 281 -5.22 -17.45 -11.73
C PRO A 281 -4.61 -16.10 -11.35
N GLY A 282 -4.68 -15.75 -10.06
CA GLY A 282 -4.20 -14.45 -9.57
C GLY A 282 -4.97 -13.23 -10.10
N SER A 283 -6.21 -13.42 -10.57
CA SER A 283 -7.18 -12.32 -10.75
C SER A 283 -7.46 -11.63 -9.40
N PRO A 284 -7.80 -10.33 -9.36
CA PRO A 284 -8.32 -9.69 -8.15
C PRO A 284 -9.51 -10.40 -7.50
N ASP A 285 -10.29 -11.16 -8.29
CA ASP A 285 -11.41 -11.96 -7.79
C ASP A 285 -10.98 -13.29 -7.13
N ASP A 286 -9.71 -13.68 -7.25
CA ASP A 286 -9.11 -14.83 -6.54
C ASP A 286 -8.54 -14.35 -5.21
N HIS A 287 -9.41 -14.07 -4.24
CA HIS A 287 -8.99 -13.55 -2.93
C HIS A 287 -8.01 -14.47 -2.18
N ILE A 288 -7.95 -15.77 -2.48
CA ILE A 288 -6.96 -16.67 -1.86
C ILE A 288 -5.56 -16.32 -2.34
N ILE A 289 -5.36 -16.25 -3.66
CA ILE A 289 -4.06 -15.89 -4.21
C ILE A 289 -3.76 -14.40 -3.99
N HIS A 290 -4.74 -13.55 -4.28
CA HIS A 290 -4.58 -12.10 -4.26
C HIS A 290 -4.16 -11.57 -2.88
N ASP A 291 -4.80 -12.05 -1.81
CA ASP A 291 -4.62 -11.49 -0.47
C ASP A 291 -3.66 -12.31 0.41
N TYR A 292 -3.48 -13.61 0.13
CA TYR A 292 -2.75 -14.52 1.03
C TYR A 292 -1.52 -15.21 0.42
N ALA A 293 -1.33 -15.21 -0.90
CA ALA A 293 -0.20 -15.93 -1.51
C ALA A 293 1.16 -15.43 -1.03
N PHE A 294 1.31 -14.13 -0.75
CA PHE A 294 2.59 -13.58 -0.29
C PHE A 294 3.09 -14.20 1.03
N ALA A 295 2.18 -14.59 1.92
CA ALA A 295 2.55 -15.25 3.17
C ALA A 295 3.31 -16.57 2.96
N THR A 296 3.12 -17.22 1.81
CA THR A 296 3.80 -18.48 1.46
C THR A 296 5.31 -18.29 1.21
N VAL A 297 5.75 -17.07 0.88
CA VAL A 297 7.18 -16.74 0.64
C VAL A 297 8.01 -16.86 1.92
N SER A 298 7.42 -16.48 3.05
CA SER A 298 8.07 -16.52 4.36
C SER A 298 7.70 -17.75 5.20
N GLU A 299 6.84 -18.64 4.71
CA GLU A 299 6.38 -19.78 5.49
C GLU A 299 7.51 -20.79 5.73
N ARG A 300 7.62 -21.23 6.99
CA ARG A 300 8.64 -22.18 7.44
C ARG A 300 8.01 -23.48 7.94
N ASP A 301 8.72 -24.59 7.78
CA ASP A 301 8.38 -25.87 8.40
C ASP A 301 8.73 -25.87 9.90
N ALA A 302 8.40 -26.97 10.60
CA ALA A 302 8.70 -27.13 12.01
C ALA A 302 10.22 -27.09 12.35
N ARG A 303 11.09 -27.22 11.34
CA ARG A 303 12.55 -27.13 11.48
C ARG A 303 13.08 -25.73 11.10
N GLY A 304 12.19 -24.76 10.89
CA GLY A 304 12.55 -23.39 10.52
C GLY A 304 12.99 -23.22 9.06
N ARG A 305 12.88 -24.25 8.22
CA ARG A 305 13.27 -24.16 6.80
C ARG A 305 12.13 -23.59 5.98
N PHE A 306 12.44 -22.73 5.00
CA PHE A 306 11.41 -22.19 4.12
C PHE A 306 10.76 -23.29 3.29
N ARG A 307 9.43 -23.31 3.25
CA ARG A 307 8.66 -24.38 2.58
C ARG A 307 8.76 -24.29 1.05
N LEU A 308 8.49 -23.11 0.50
CA LEU A 308 8.43 -22.89 -0.95
C LEU A 308 9.52 -21.96 -1.48
N ARG A 309 10.26 -21.26 -0.59
CA ARG A 309 11.19 -20.20 -1.01
C ARG A 309 12.24 -20.68 -2.00
N GLY A 310 12.86 -21.85 -1.76
CA GLY A 310 13.84 -22.41 -2.70
C GLY A 310 13.29 -22.57 -4.11
N ARG A 311 12.06 -23.09 -4.22
CA ARG A 311 11.40 -23.31 -5.52
C ARG A 311 11.12 -22.01 -6.27
N PHE A 312 10.82 -20.91 -5.59
CA PHE A 312 10.66 -19.61 -6.27
C PHE A 312 11.96 -19.14 -6.94
N PHE A 313 13.13 -19.49 -6.40
CA PHE A 313 14.44 -19.08 -6.94
C PHE A 313 15.05 -20.11 -7.91
N THR A 314 14.45 -21.29 -8.06
CA THR A 314 14.90 -22.34 -8.98
C THR A 314 13.86 -22.61 -10.08
N LEU A 315 12.99 -21.66 -10.37
CA LEU A 315 12.02 -21.78 -11.46
C LEU A 315 12.73 -21.88 -12.81
N PRO A 316 12.26 -22.75 -13.71
CA PRO A 316 12.86 -22.86 -15.03
C PRO A 316 12.51 -21.64 -15.89
N GLU A 317 13.29 -21.42 -16.95
CA GLU A 317 13.23 -20.21 -17.77
C GLU A 317 11.85 -20.02 -18.42
N GLU A 318 11.19 -21.10 -18.84
CA GLU A 318 9.85 -21.06 -19.42
C GLU A 318 8.79 -20.52 -18.44
N ALA A 319 8.91 -20.78 -17.15
CA ALA A 319 8.02 -20.24 -16.13
C ALA A 319 8.29 -18.74 -15.91
N LEU A 320 9.57 -18.36 -15.87
CA LEU A 320 10.00 -16.96 -15.76
C LEU A 320 9.60 -16.14 -16.99
N ALA A 321 9.60 -16.72 -18.19
CA ALA A 321 9.19 -16.04 -19.41
C ALA A 321 7.71 -15.60 -19.36
N VAL A 322 6.83 -16.37 -18.72
CA VAL A 322 5.43 -15.97 -18.48
C VAL A 322 5.39 -14.77 -17.53
N TYR A 323 6.16 -14.80 -16.44
CA TYR A 323 6.26 -13.67 -15.51
C TYR A 323 6.75 -12.39 -16.20
N HIS A 324 7.87 -12.48 -16.92
CA HIS A 324 8.45 -11.33 -17.62
C HIS A 324 7.48 -10.69 -18.60
N ARG A 325 6.69 -11.50 -19.33
CA ARG A 325 5.66 -10.99 -20.25
C ARG A 325 4.57 -10.20 -19.52
N LEU A 326 4.07 -10.72 -18.39
CA LEU A 326 3.03 -10.05 -17.61
C LEU A 326 3.56 -8.80 -16.92
N ASP A 327 4.76 -8.87 -16.34
CA ASP A 327 5.40 -7.74 -15.66
C ASP A 327 5.72 -6.63 -16.65
N ALA A 328 6.22 -6.97 -17.86
CA ALA A 328 6.43 -5.99 -18.94
C ALA A 328 5.12 -5.32 -19.37
N ALA A 329 4.04 -6.08 -19.55
CA ALA A 329 2.74 -5.51 -19.91
C ALA A 329 2.18 -4.59 -18.80
N TYR A 330 2.36 -4.98 -17.53
CA TYR A 330 1.98 -4.18 -16.37
C TYR A 330 2.79 -2.87 -16.30
N LEU A 331 4.13 -2.95 -16.42
CA LEU A 331 5.01 -1.79 -16.40
C LEU A 331 4.76 -0.85 -17.58
N ALA A 332 4.50 -1.39 -18.79
CA ALA A 332 4.12 -0.59 -19.95
C ALA A 332 2.79 0.16 -19.70
N ASN A 333 1.81 -0.50 -19.09
CA ASN A 333 0.57 0.17 -18.68
C ASN A 333 0.83 1.28 -17.65
N LEU A 334 1.69 1.02 -16.67
CA LEU A 334 2.06 1.97 -15.63
C LEU A 334 2.73 3.21 -16.23
N VAL A 335 3.75 3.02 -17.07
CA VAL A 335 4.46 4.09 -17.80
C VAL A 335 3.50 4.94 -18.61
N ARG A 336 2.60 4.32 -19.38
CA ARG A 336 1.60 5.04 -20.20
C ARG A 336 0.58 5.79 -19.33
N SER A 337 0.03 5.15 -18.30
CA SER A 337 -1.00 5.75 -17.45
C SER A 337 -0.47 6.86 -16.55
N LEU A 338 0.80 6.78 -16.15
CA LEU A 338 1.52 7.84 -15.45
C LEU A 338 2.14 8.88 -16.39
N ARG A 339 1.93 8.78 -17.71
CA ARG A 339 2.44 9.73 -18.72
C ARG A 339 3.96 9.91 -18.68
N LEU A 340 4.68 8.82 -18.45
CA LEU A 340 6.16 8.80 -18.41
C LEU A 340 6.78 8.53 -19.79
N ALA A 341 6.03 7.95 -20.73
CA ALA A 341 6.43 7.86 -22.12
C ALA A 341 6.23 9.24 -22.79
N ARG A 342 7.29 9.74 -23.44
CA ARG A 342 7.24 10.96 -24.26
C ARG A 342 6.57 10.69 -25.59
#